data_AF-A0A9D6MAF4-F1
#
_entry.id   AF-A0A9D6MAF4-F1
#
_cell.length_a   1.000
_cell.length_b   1.000
_cell.length_c   1.000
_cell.angle_alpha   90.00
_cell.angle_beta   90.00
_cell.angle_gamma   90.00
#
_symmetry.space_group_name_H-M   'P 1'
#
loop_
_entity.id
_entity.type
_entity.pdbx_description
1 polymer ?
#
loop_
_entity_poly.entity_id
_entity_poly.type
_entity_poly.pdbx_seq_one_letter_code
_entity_poly.pdbx_strand_id
1 'polypeptide(L)' 'IFGWEASMVTTTICGGKVLMKDRRLLTLDEAEITAKSRELAAKVWERFVA' A
#
# COMPACT_ATOMS: atom_id res chain seq x y z
N ILE A 1 -16.57 -19.83 -10.84
CA ILE A 1 -15.59 -19.03 -10.06
C ILE A 1 -16.38 -18.11 -9.15
N PHE A 2 -16.16 -18.18 -7.84
CA PHE A 2 -16.78 -17.28 -6.84
C PHE A 2 -15.68 -16.42 -6.21
N GLY A 3 -15.89 -15.11 -6.15
CA GLY A 3 -14.93 -14.13 -5.63
C GLY A 3 -13.93 -13.65 -6.68
N TRP A 4 -13.77 -12.32 -6.77
CA TRP A 4 -12.60 -11.73 -7.41
C TRP A 4 -11.46 -11.70 -6.41
N GLU A 5 -10.28 -12.10 -6.85
CA GLU A 5 -9.06 -11.95 -6.07
C GLU A 5 -8.53 -10.52 -6.27
N ALA A 6 -8.12 -9.86 -5.17
CA ALA A 6 -7.79 -8.44 -5.21
C ALA A 6 -6.57 -8.13 -6.10
N SER A 7 -5.59 -9.04 -6.19
CA SER A 7 -4.42 -8.91 -7.06
C SER A 7 -4.75 -9.00 -8.56
N MET A 8 -5.97 -9.40 -8.94
CA MET A 8 -6.45 -9.31 -10.32
C MET A 8 -6.61 -7.85 -10.79
N VAL A 9 -6.73 -6.89 -9.87
CA VAL A 9 -6.86 -5.47 -10.21
C VAL A 9 -5.51 -4.92 -10.65
N THR A 10 -5.41 -4.47 -11.90
CA THR A 10 -4.17 -3.94 -12.48
C THR A 10 -4.16 -2.43 -12.66
N THR A 11 -5.33 -1.78 -12.65
CA THR A 11 -5.48 -0.33 -12.81
C THR A 11 -6.54 0.21 -11.86
N THR A 12 -6.26 1.36 -11.23
CA THR A 12 -7.22 2.06 -10.37
C THR A 12 -7.32 3.53 -10.77
N ILE A 13 -8.55 4.04 -10.81
CA ILE A 13 -8.87 5.44 -11.16
C ILE A 13 -9.82 5.98 -10.10
N CYS A 14 -9.54 7.17 -9.58
CA CYS A 14 -10.42 7.86 -8.63
C CYS A 14 -10.48 9.35 -9.00
N GLY A 15 -11.68 9.92 -9.05
CA GLY A 15 -11.87 11.34 -9.37
C GLY A 15 -11.24 11.78 -10.69
N GLY A 16 -11.21 10.90 -11.70
CA GLY A 16 -10.58 11.19 -13.00
C GLY A 16 -9.05 11.05 -13.04
N LYS A 17 -8.40 10.65 -11.93
CA LYS A 17 -6.96 10.45 -11.84
C LYS A 17 -6.61 8.96 -11.80
N VAL A 18 -5.63 8.53 -12.61
CA VAL A 18 -5.05 7.19 -12.54
C VAL A 18 -4.11 7.11 -11.34
N LEU A 19 -4.40 6.24 -10.39
CA LEU A 19 -3.61 6.05 -9.16
C LEU A 19 -2.65 4.87 -9.29
N MET A 20 -3.05 3.82 -10.01
CA MET A 20 -2.26 2.63 -10.30
C MET A 20 -2.48 2.22 -11.75
N LYS A 21 -1.43 1.78 -12.44
CA LYS A 21 -1.51 1.18 -13.78
C LYS A 21 -0.49 0.05 -13.91
N ASP A 22 -0.89 -1.06 -14.51
CA ASP A 22 -0.05 -2.25 -14.69
C ASP A 22 0.62 -2.72 -13.38
N ARG A 23 -0.15 -2.63 -12.28
CA ARG A 23 0.30 -2.90 -10.89
C ARG A 23 1.43 -2.00 -10.38
N ARG A 24 1.61 -0.82 -10.96
CA ARG A 24 2.55 0.21 -10.48
C ARG A 24 1.77 1.39 -9.93
N LEU A 25 2.05 1.78 -8.69
CA LEU A 25 1.49 3.00 -8.11
C LEU A 25 2.11 4.22 -8.79
N LEU A 26 1.28 5.19 -9.18
CA LEU A 26 1.71 6.39 -9.90
C LEU A 26 1.79 7.63 -9.00
N THR A 27 1.33 7.53 -7.76
CA THR A 27 1.16 8.68 -6.86
C THR A 27 1.81 8.52 -5.50
N LEU A 28 2.45 7.37 -5.24
CA LEU A 28 3.03 7.00 -3.94
C LEU A 28 4.42 6.39 -4.16
N ASP A 29 5.34 6.65 -3.23
CA ASP A 29 6.63 5.95 -3.17
C ASP A 29 6.52 4.74 -2.24
N GLU A 30 6.46 3.55 -2.84
CA GLU A 30 6.32 2.29 -2.11
C GLU A 30 7.49 2.01 -1.16
N ALA A 31 8.72 2.35 -1.57
CA ALA A 31 9.92 2.07 -0.80
C ALA A 31 9.99 2.97 0.43
N GLU A 32 9.74 4.27 0.26
CA GLU A 32 9.71 5.23 1.36
C GLU A 32 8.61 4.90 2.38
N ILE A 33 7.39 4.61 1.89
CA ILE A 33 6.25 4.25 2.75
C ILE A 33 6.55 2.97 3.54
N THR A 34 7.11 1.96 2.87
CA THR A 34 7.46 0.69 3.53
C THR A 34 8.53 0.88 4.59
N ALA A 35 9.55 1.70 4.33
CA ALA A 35 10.60 2.00 5.30
C ALA A 35 10.04 2.71 6.55
N LYS A 36 9.23 3.76 6.34
CA LYS A 36 8.57 4.50 7.43
C LYS A 36 7.62 3.62 8.24
N SER A 37 6.86 2.75 7.57
CA SER A 37 5.94 1.82 8.23
C SER A 37 6.66 0.88 9.19
N ARG A 38 7.82 0.35 8.79
CA ARG A 38 8.64 -0.52 9.66
C ARG A 38 9.19 0.22 10.88
N GLU A 39 9.67 1.44 10.71
CA GLU A 39 10.15 2.28 11.82
C GLU A 39 9.03 2.54 12.83
N LEU A 40 7.84 2.92 12.35
CA LEU A 40 6.67 3.16 13.21
C LEU A 40 6.21 1.89 13.92
N ALA A 41 6.21 0.74 13.24
CA ALA A 41 5.83 -0.54 13.84
C ALA A 41 6.75 -0.90 15.03
N ALA A 42 8.06 -0.68 14.90
CA ALA A 42 9.02 -0.89 15.99
C ALA A 42 8.70 0.01 17.20
N LYS A 43 8.51 1.32 16.97
CA LYS A 43 8.14 2.28 18.02
C LYS A 43 6.81 1.96 18.69
N VAL A 44 5.85 1.41 17.95
CA VAL A 44 4.58 0.97 18.52
C VAL A 44 4.81 -0.21 19.46
N TRP A 45 5.62 -1.19 19.07
CA TRP A 45 5.91 -2.34 19.93
C TRP A 45 6.68 -1.98 21.20
N GLU A 46 7.61 -1.04 21.14
CA GLU A 46 8.31 -0.54 22.34
C GLU A 46 7.36 -0.09 23.45
N ARG A 47 6.17 0.43 23.10
CA ARG A 47 5.16 0.88 24.08
C ARG A 47 4.44 -0.25 24.80
N PHE A 48 4.42 -1.45 24.22
CA PHE A 48 3.72 -2.61 24.79
C PHE A 48 4.67 -3.62 25.45
N VAL A 49 5.99 -3.46 25.27
CA VAL A 49 7.02 -4.30 25.90
C VAL A 49 7.65 -3.62 27.13
N ALA A 50 7.33 -2.34 27.38
CA ALA A 50 7.75 -1.59 28.57
C ALA A 50 6.95 -1.96 29.83
#